data_AF-A0A5C6GFM4-F1
#
_entry.id   AF-A0A5C6GFM4-F1
#
_cell.length_a   1.000
_cell.length_b   1.000
_cell.length_c   1.000
_cell.angle_alpha   90.00
_cell.angle_beta   90.00
_cell.angle_gamma   90.00
#
_symmetry.space_group_name_H-M   'P 1'
#
loop_
_entity.id
_entity.type
_entity.pdbx_description
1 polymer ?
#
loop_
_entity_poly.entity_id
_entity_poly.type
_entity_poly.pdbx_seq_one_letter_code
_entity_poly.pdbx_strand_id
1 'polypeptide(L)'
;MTLRRLALDWDVHRVLNQYHLYFVPSHLKPALIRCISMTSDIGVSLSDLKMILLPPENVYNAEELDDQSRANSEITCLDLSSSIGKSLKLKDVSDILFIATQEARSIDEPHETWETVDISPNPPRRLLLPNLTHLSLALDPTSSRDVSWKQLLSLASKLPSVTHLSLAYWPEPCLTPRAKFSTVSSPQGHDIPYGGTHYYSHSLDHDWSEALLVLRMLSNHFYKLEFLDVTGCATWFQALHLKDGHDCVDWSGSWGKLTLLRLYTGWKPGIDAMASDQTAYASAVDTAKYVERHIVAMRAGKGRFITVERDSIDA
;
A
#
# COMPACT_ATOMS: atom_id res chain seq x y z
N MET A 1 26.61 7.23 -4.27
CA MET A 1 26.97 7.17 -5.71
C MET A 1 27.01 5.74 -6.24
N THR A 2 27.59 4.77 -5.50
CA THR A 2 27.75 3.38 -5.97
C THR A 2 26.44 2.64 -6.26
N LEU A 3 25.44 2.68 -5.34
CA LEU A 3 24.14 1.99 -5.57
C LEU A 3 23.36 2.55 -6.77
N ARG A 4 23.44 3.86 -7.00
CA ARG A 4 22.83 4.49 -8.19
C ARG A 4 23.48 3.99 -9.47
N ARG A 5 24.81 3.84 -9.49
CA ARG A 5 25.51 3.26 -10.64
C ARG A 5 25.12 1.80 -10.88
N LEU A 6 25.05 0.99 -9.81
CA LEU A 6 24.58 -0.39 -9.87
C LEU A 6 23.15 -0.48 -10.43
N ALA A 7 22.27 0.45 -10.04
CA ALA A 7 20.90 0.50 -10.51
C ALA A 7 20.76 0.98 -11.98
N LEU A 8 21.66 1.85 -12.46
CA LEU A 8 21.69 2.26 -13.87
C LEU A 8 22.07 1.09 -14.80
N ASP A 9 23.01 0.25 -14.37
CA ASP A 9 23.46 -0.93 -15.12
C ASP A 9 22.72 -2.21 -14.64
N TRP A 10 21.51 -2.07 -14.07
CA TRP A 10 20.79 -3.17 -13.39
C TRP A 10 20.53 -4.37 -14.28
N ASP A 11 20.17 -4.16 -15.55
CA ASP A 11 19.90 -5.25 -16.50
C ASP A 11 21.13 -6.14 -16.74
N VAL A 12 22.34 -5.60 -16.61
CA VAL A 12 23.58 -6.36 -16.67
C VAL A 12 23.81 -7.09 -15.35
N HIS A 13 23.65 -6.39 -14.23
CA HIS A 13 23.93 -6.94 -12.90
C HIS A 13 22.96 -8.06 -12.49
N ARG A 14 21.69 -7.95 -12.86
CA ARG A 14 20.68 -8.99 -12.57
C ARG A 14 20.97 -10.32 -13.27
N VAL A 15 21.78 -10.32 -14.34
CA VAL A 15 22.19 -11.54 -15.04
C VAL A 15 23.54 -12.02 -14.52
N LEU A 16 24.56 -11.15 -14.55
CA LEU A 16 25.93 -11.54 -14.23
C LEU A 16 26.14 -11.80 -12.73
N ASN A 17 25.42 -11.07 -11.87
CA ASN A 17 25.58 -11.14 -10.42
C ASN A 17 24.38 -11.79 -9.73
N GLN A 18 23.51 -12.51 -10.44
CA GLN A 18 22.28 -13.09 -9.89
C GLN A 18 22.48 -13.90 -8.58
N TYR A 19 23.62 -14.59 -8.45
CA TYR A 19 23.97 -15.39 -7.26
C TYR A 19 24.61 -14.57 -6.13
N HIS A 20 25.00 -13.32 -6.40
CA HIS A 20 25.70 -12.44 -5.47
C HIS A 20 24.83 -11.30 -4.92
N LEU A 21 23.74 -10.94 -5.61
CA LEU A 21 22.86 -9.82 -5.25
C LEU A 21 22.21 -9.99 -3.88
N TYR A 22 21.94 -11.23 -3.47
CA TYR A 22 21.43 -11.54 -2.14
C TYR A 22 22.40 -11.11 -1.01
N PHE A 23 23.71 -11.16 -1.26
CA PHE A 23 24.76 -10.86 -0.28
C PHE A 23 25.08 -9.38 -0.13
N VAL A 24 24.35 -8.50 -0.85
CA VAL A 24 24.39 -7.06 -0.57
C VAL A 24 24.03 -6.84 0.90
N PRO A 25 24.82 -6.06 1.67
CA PRO A 25 24.52 -5.80 3.08
C PRO A 25 23.07 -5.37 3.30
N SER A 26 22.42 -5.97 4.30
CA SER A 26 20.97 -5.85 4.49
C SER A 26 20.48 -4.41 4.60
N HIS A 27 21.20 -3.56 5.33
CA HIS A 27 20.88 -2.12 5.42
C HIS A 27 21.00 -1.35 4.07
N LEU A 28 21.68 -1.90 3.06
CA LEU A 28 21.79 -1.31 1.72
C LEU A 28 20.71 -1.81 0.76
N LYS A 29 20.08 -2.96 1.02
CA LYS A 29 19.06 -3.55 0.15
C LYS A 29 17.87 -2.60 -0.11
N PRO A 30 17.30 -1.90 0.90
CA PRO A 30 16.22 -0.94 0.65
C PRO A 30 16.64 0.20 -0.28
N ALA A 31 17.85 0.74 -0.07
CA ALA A 31 18.38 1.82 -0.89
C ALA A 31 18.64 1.36 -2.33
N LEU A 32 19.09 0.11 -2.52
CA LEU A 32 19.26 -0.49 -3.84
C LEU A 32 17.90 -0.66 -4.55
N ILE A 33 16.92 -1.27 -3.90
CA ILE A 33 15.55 -1.46 -4.44
C ILE A 33 14.96 -0.12 -4.87
N ARG A 34 15.08 0.91 -4.02
CA ARG A 34 14.64 2.28 -4.36
C ARG A 34 15.39 2.85 -5.56
N CYS A 35 16.71 2.70 -5.62
CA CYS A 35 17.49 3.19 -6.76
C CYS A 35 17.03 2.53 -8.07
N ILE A 36 16.82 1.21 -8.07
CA ILE A 36 16.31 0.46 -9.24
C ILE A 36 14.93 1.01 -9.64
N SER A 37 14.03 1.21 -8.68
CA SER A 37 12.69 1.74 -8.95
C SER A 37 12.72 3.15 -9.56
N MET A 38 13.73 3.96 -9.22
CA MET A 38 13.90 5.31 -9.76
C MET A 38 14.61 5.37 -11.11
N THR A 39 15.45 4.39 -11.44
CA THR A 39 16.22 4.37 -12.69
C THR A 39 15.57 3.54 -13.80
N SER A 40 14.73 2.57 -13.44
CA SER A 40 14.02 1.71 -14.38
C SER A 40 12.67 2.32 -14.78
N ASP A 41 12.36 2.36 -16.07
CA ASP A 41 11.07 2.85 -16.58
C ASP A 41 9.87 2.02 -16.06
N ILE A 42 10.09 0.72 -15.89
CA ILE A 42 9.08 -0.23 -15.40
C ILE A 42 9.09 -0.39 -13.89
N GLY A 43 10.13 0.08 -13.20
CA GLY A 43 10.37 -0.15 -11.77
C GLY A 43 11.08 -1.47 -11.46
N VAL A 44 11.08 -1.88 -10.19
CA VAL A 44 11.61 -3.17 -9.71
C VAL A 44 10.62 -4.29 -10.00
N SER A 45 11.07 -5.44 -10.50
CA SER A 45 10.21 -6.61 -10.78
C SER A 45 10.19 -7.62 -9.63
N LEU A 46 9.25 -8.59 -9.70
CA LEU A 46 9.19 -9.72 -8.76
C LEU A 46 10.50 -10.50 -8.73
N SER A 47 11.11 -10.71 -9.90
CA SER A 47 12.39 -11.41 -10.03
C SER A 47 13.53 -10.66 -9.35
N ASP A 48 13.55 -9.33 -9.46
CA ASP A 48 14.56 -8.48 -8.82
C ASP A 48 14.45 -8.53 -7.29
N LEU A 49 13.21 -8.45 -6.76
CA LEU A 49 12.98 -8.59 -5.32
C LEU A 49 13.44 -9.95 -4.80
N LYS A 50 13.19 -11.04 -5.55
CA LYS A 50 13.68 -12.37 -5.18
C LYS A 50 15.20 -12.42 -5.15
N MET A 51 15.88 -11.90 -6.17
CA MET A 51 17.35 -11.88 -6.22
C MET A 51 17.98 -11.09 -5.06
N ILE A 52 17.34 -10.03 -4.59
CA ILE A 52 17.86 -9.17 -3.52
C ILE A 52 17.51 -9.72 -2.13
N LEU A 53 16.30 -10.24 -1.94
CA LEU A 53 15.74 -10.54 -0.62
C LEU A 53 15.78 -12.03 -0.25
N LEU A 54 15.86 -12.92 -1.24
CA LEU A 54 15.88 -14.36 -1.05
C LEU A 54 17.24 -14.94 -1.43
N PRO A 55 17.71 -15.97 -0.71
CA PRO A 55 18.92 -16.68 -1.10
C PRO A 55 18.75 -17.32 -2.48
N PRO A 56 19.85 -17.48 -3.25
CA PRO A 56 19.80 -18.19 -4.52
C PRO A 56 19.30 -19.63 -4.34
N GLU A 57 18.38 -20.05 -5.21
CA GLU A 57 17.82 -21.41 -5.18
C GLU A 57 18.92 -22.47 -5.40
N ASN A 58 18.86 -23.57 -4.63
CA ASN A 58 19.74 -24.74 -4.76
C ASN A 58 21.24 -24.50 -4.49
N VAL A 59 21.60 -23.40 -3.81
CA VAL A 59 23.01 -23.10 -3.46
C VAL A 59 23.34 -23.37 -2.00
N TYR A 60 22.37 -23.26 -1.09
CA TYR A 60 22.59 -23.35 0.37
C TYR A 60 21.71 -24.40 1.03
N ASN A 61 22.23 -25.05 2.08
CA ASN A 61 21.49 -26.06 2.86
C ASN A 61 20.50 -25.40 3.85
N ALA A 62 19.47 -26.16 4.25
CA ALA A 62 18.38 -25.64 5.08
C ALA A 62 18.80 -25.06 6.44
N GLU A 63 19.92 -25.52 7.01
CA GLU A 63 20.46 -25.05 8.29
C GLU A 63 21.13 -23.67 8.18
N GLU A 64 21.67 -23.31 7.00
CA GLU A 64 22.24 -21.98 6.73
C GLU A 64 21.17 -20.90 6.50
N LEU A 65 19.90 -21.30 6.35
CA LEU A 65 18.75 -20.40 6.19
C LEU A 65 18.32 -19.73 7.52
N ASP A 66 18.66 -20.31 8.68
CA ASP A 66 18.24 -19.76 9.99
C ASP A 66 19.04 -18.51 10.42
N ASP A 67 20.26 -18.33 9.90
CA ASP A 67 21.00 -17.05 10.01
C ASP A 67 20.55 -16.01 8.98
N GLN A 68 20.03 -16.43 7.83
CA GLN A 68 19.55 -15.55 6.74
C GLN A 68 18.24 -14.82 7.08
N SER A 69 17.40 -15.55 7.78
CA SER A 69 16.37 -15.16 8.73
C SER A 69 16.73 -13.95 9.62
N ARG A 70 17.97 -13.87 10.12
CA ARG A 70 18.49 -12.74 10.89
C ARG A 70 19.02 -11.63 9.98
N ALA A 71 19.52 -11.94 8.79
CA ALA A 71 20.03 -10.94 7.84
C ALA A 71 18.97 -9.90 7.45
N ASN A 72 17.72 -10.30 7.20
CA ASN A 72 16.67 -9.35 6.84
C ASN A 72 16.08 -8.58 8.04
N SER A 73 16.53 -8.84 9.27
CA SER A 73 16.06 -8.12 10.46
C SER A 73 16.51 -6.65 10.51
N GLU A 74 17.59 -6.30 9.81
CA GLU A 74 18.06 -4.92 9.66
C GLU A 74 17.19 -4.10 8.69
N ILE A 75 16.34 -4.76 7.90
CA ILE A 75 15.50 -4.10 6.91
C ILE A 75 14.25 -3.56 7.60
N THR A 76 14.23 -2.24 7.81
CA THR A 76 13.11 -1.53 8.42
C THR A 76 12.25 -0.77 7.41
N CYS A 77 12.72 -0.63 6.18
CA CYS A 77 12.05 0.13 5.12
C CYS A 77 11.99 -0.67 3.82
N LEU A 78 10.84 -0.62 3.15
CA LEU A 78 10.63 -1.16 1.81
C LEU A 78 9.90 -0.12 0.96
N ASP A 79 10.60 0.41 -0.04
CA ASP A 79 10.08 1.40 -0.96
C ASP A 79 9.84 0.76 -2.33
N LEU A 80 8.56 0.56 -2.69
CA LEU A 80 8.12 0.00 -3.97
C LEU A 80 7.45 1.05 -4.85
N SER A 81 7.72 2.34 -4.58
CA SER A 81 7.12 3.46 -5.30
C SER A 81 7.33 3.30 -6.80
N SER A 82 6.30 3.56 -7.60
CA SER A 82 6.31 3.46 -9.07
C SER A 82 6.47 2.05 -9.65
N SER A 83 6.60 1.01 -8.83
CA SER A 83 6.64 -0.39 -9.30
C SER A 83 5.29 -1.12 -9.16
N ILE A 84 4.53 -0.78 -8.11
CA ILE A 84 3.19 -1.33 -7.89
C ILE A 84 2.23 -0.91 -9.01
N GLY A 85 1.52 -1.87 -9.58
CA GLY A 85 0.60 -1.65 -10.71
C GLY A 85 1.29 -1.56 -12.08
N LYS A 86 2.64 -1.63 -12.12
CA LYS A 86 3.45 -1.71 -13.34
C LYS A 86 4.10 -3.09 -13.49
N SER A 87 5.23 -3.27 -12.79
CA SER A 87 6.07 -4.46 -12.78
C SER A 87 5.74 -5.41 -11.64
N LEU A 88 5.00 -4.94 -10.63
CA LEU A 88 4.66 -5.67 -9.42
C LEU A 88 3.17 -5.60 -9.10
N LYS A 89 2.58 -6.75 -8.74
CA LYS A 89 1.26 -6.79 -8.11
C LYS A 89 1.42 -6.91 -6.60
N LEU A 90 0.46 -6.39 -5.83
CA LEU A 90 0.48 -6.51 -4.37
C LEU A 90 0.41 -7.96 -3.88
N LYS A 91 -0.23 -8.84 -4.65
CA LYS A 91 -0.19 -10.28 -4.40
C LYS A 91 1.24 -10.81 -4.40
N ASP A 92 2.05 -10.43 -5.39
CA ASP A 92 3.44 -10.88 -5.51
C ASP A 92 4.28 -10.38 -4.32
N VAL A 93 4.05 -9.15 -3.89
CA VAL A 93 4.69 -8.57 -2.69
C VAL A 93 4.29 -9.35 -1.44
N SER A 94 3.01 -9.68 -1.27
CA SER A 94 2.55 -10.52 -0.17
C SER A 94 3.18 -11.91 -0.21
N ASP A 95 3.32 -12.52 -1.39
CA ASP A 95 3.87 -13.86 -1.51
C ASP A 95 5.38 -13.89 -1.21
N ILE A 96 6.12 -12.82 -1.51
CA ILE A 96 7.53 -12.67 -1.08
C ILE A 96 7.63 -12.44 0.43
N LEU A 97 6.81 -11.53 0.98
CA LEU A 97 6.92 -11.15 2.38
C LEU A 97 6.50 -12.28 3.33
N PHE A 98 5.62 -13.19 2.89
CA PHE A 98 5.10 -14.27 3.73
C PHE A 98 5.46 -15.64 3.15
N ILE A 99 6.60 -16.18 3.57
CA ILE A 99 7.14 -17.46 3.11
C ILE A 99 6.56 -18.60 3.95
N ALA A 100 6.20 -19.71 3.32
CA ALA A 100 5.75 -20.91 4.04
C ALA A 100 6.89 -21.49 4.88
N THR A 101 6.63 -21.77 6.16
CA THR A 101 7.62 -22.40 7.06
C THR A 101 7.82 -23.87 6.66
N GLN A 102 9.07 -24.34 6.68
CA GLN A 102 9.45 -25.71 6.31
C GLN A 102 8.72 -26.77 7.16
N GLU A 103 8.46 -26.46 8.44
CA GLU A 103 7.69 -27.30 9.39
C GLU A 103 6.29 -27.65 8.90
N ALA A 104 5.74 -26.85 7.99
CA ALA A 104 4.43 -27.09 7.43
C ALA A 104 4.46 -27.97 6.18
N ARG A 105 5.64 -28.26 5.63
CA ARG A 105 5.84 -29.26 4.56
C ARG A 105 6.05 -30.67 5.11
N SER A 106 6.34 -30.82 6.40
CA SER A 106 6.50 -32.12 7.07
C SER A 106 5.21 -32.71 7.67
N ILE A 107 4.08 -31.99 7.61
CA ILE A 107 2.77 -32.45 8.11
C ILE A 107 2.03 -33.31 7.06
N ASP A 108 2.64 -33.56 5.90
CA ASP A 108 2.05 -34.38 4.82
C ASP A 108 2.26 -35.90 5.02
N GLU A 109 2.74 -36.33 6.20
CA GLU A 109 2.59 -37.72 6.63
C GLU A 109 1.22 -37.88 7.32
N PRO A 110 0.34 -38.77 6.81
CA PRO A 110 -1.02 -38.92 7.34
C PRO A 110 -0.97 -39.57 8.72
N HIS A 111 -0.93 -38.76 9.77
CA HIS A 111 -1.18 -39.23 11.12
C HIS A 111 -2.70 -39.34 11.30
N GLU A 112 -3.22 -40.57 11.23
CA GLU A 112 -4.61 -40.89 11.56
C GLU A 112 -4.88 -40.55 13.03
N THR A 113 -5.47 -39.40 13.30
CA THR A 113 -6.04 -39.11 14.62
C THR A 113 -7.32 -38.31 14.44
N TRP A 114 -8.43 -39.05 14.39
CA TRP A 114 -9.78 -38.49 14.36
C TRP A 114 -10.12 -37.92 15.73
N GLU A 115 -10.03 -36.60 15.91
CA GLU A 115 -10.86 -35.85 16.85
C GLU A 115 -10.88 -34.35 16.47
N THR A 116 -12.10 -33.83 16.34
CA THR A 116 -12.47 -32.54 15.75
C THR A 116 -12.01 -31.32 16.54
N VAL A 117 -11.23 -30.43 15.90
CA VAL A 117 -11.28 -28.97 16.10
C VAL A 117 -10.99 -28.30 14.76
N ASP A 118 -11.90 -27.46 14.28
CA ASP A 118 -11.72 -26.61 13.09
C ASP A 118 -10.55 -25.64 13.28
N ILE A 119 -9.34 -26.07 12.92
CA ILE A 119 -8.17 -25.20 12.80
C ILE A 119 -7.91 -25.03 11.31
N SER A 120 -7.99 -23.78 10.85
CA SER A 120 -7.72 -23.37 9.47
C SER A 120 -6.44 -24.03 8.91
N PRO A 121 -6.46 -24.64 7.71
CA PRO A 121 -5.37 -25.49 7.21
C PRO A 121 -4.18 -24.70 6.64
N ASN A 122 -4.04 -23.40 6.96
CA ASN A 122 -2.97 -22.61 6.38
C ASN A 122 -1.67 -22.85 7.15
N PRO A 123 -0.60 -23.32 6.47
CA PRO A 123 0.70 -23.51 7.10
C PRO A 123 1.19 -22.19 7.71
N PRO A 124 1.82 -22.19 8.90
CA PRO A 124 2.37 -20.97 9.49
C PRO A 124 3.34 -20.32 8.50
N ARG A 125 3.04 -19.08 8.09
CA ARG A 125 3.90 -18.30 7.20
C ARG A 125 4.75 -17.36 8.01
N ARG A 126 6.04 -17.34 7.72
CA ARG A 126 7.01 -16.46 8.34
C ARG A 126 7.12 -15.16 7.57
N LEU A 127 7.14 -14.03 8.29
CA LEU A 127 7.42 -12.71 7.72
C LEU A 127 8.92 -12.59 7.40
N LEU A 128 9.25 -12.33 6.13
CA LEU A 128 10.62 -12.18 5.62
C LEU A 128 11.33 -10.95 6.20
N LEU A 129 10.58 -9.86 6.44
CA LEU A 129 11.07 -8.58 6.95
C LEU A 129 10.45 -8.30 8.33
N PRO A 130 10.89 -8.96 9.41
CA PRO A 130 10.19 -8.93 10.70
C PRO A 130 10.17 -7.54 11.37
N ASN A 131 11.12 -6.67 11.03
CA ASN A 131 11.24 -5.32 11.59
C ASN A 131 10.77 -4.22 10.61
N LEU A 132 10.00 -4.58 9.59
CA LEU A 132 9.47 -3.62 8.62
C LEU A 132 8.55 -2.61 9.32
N THR A 133 8.93 -1.34 9.27
CA THR A 133 8.19 -0.21 9.85
C THR A 133 7.77 0.82 8.81
N HIS A 134 8.53 0.95 7.71
CA HIS A 134 8.26 1.89 6.63
C HIS A 134 7.93 1.14 5.34
N LEU A 135 6.78 1.44 4.76
CA LEU A 135 6.31 0.83 3.52
C LEU A 135 5.82 1.93 2.57
N SER A 136 6.44 2.03 1.40
CA SER A 136 5.92 2.88 0.32
C SER A 136 5.32 2.02 -0.78
N LEU A 137 4.05 2.26 -1.08
CA LEU A 137 3.30 1.69 -2.20
C LEU A 137 2.83 2.78 -3.15
N ALA A 138 3.50 3.94 -3.16
CA ALA A 138 3.14 5.06 -4.01
C ALA A 138 3.10 4.66 -5.49
N LEU A 139 2.11 5.15 -6.23
CA LEU A 139 1.94 4.85 -7.64
C LEU A 139 2.63 5.91 -8.51
N ASP A 140 3.00 5.52 -9.71
CA ASP A 140 3.36 6.50 -10.73
C ASP A 140 2.08 7.23 -11.19
N PRO A 141 2.00 8.57 -11.08
CA PRO A 141 0.84 9.35 -11.49
C PRO A 141 0.45 9.16 -12.96
N THR A 142 1.40 8.79 -13.81
CA THR A 142 1.22 8.68 -15.28
C THR A 142 0.83 7.27 -15.74
N SER A 143 0.87 6.28 -14.86
CA SER A 143 0.69 4.87 -15.24
C SER A 143 -0.72 4.34 -15.00
N SER A 144 -1.06 3.23 -15.66
CA SER A 144 -2.32 2.52 -15.44
C SER A 144 -2.40 2.01 -14.00
N ARG A 145 -3.50 2.33 -13.31
CA ARG A 145 -3.70 2.03 -11.89
C ARG A 145 -4.29 0.63 -11.68
N ASP A 146 -3.58 -0.43 -12.07
CA ASP A 146 -3.99 -1.82 -11.77
C ASP A 146 -3.60 -2.20 -10.33
N VAL A 147 -4.33 -1.62 -9.37
CA VAL A 147 -4.12 -1.85 -7.93
C VAL A 147 -5.42 -2.30 -7.26
N SER A 148 -5.29 -3.00 -6.13
CA SER A 148 -6.43 -3.58 -5.41
C SER A 148 -6.40 -3.22 -3.93
N TRP A 149 -7.38 -2.44 -3.49
CA TRP A 149 -7.62 -2.18 -2.07
C TRP A 149 -7.88 -3.46 -1.27
N LYS A 150 -8.55 -4.46 -1.86
CA LYS A 150 -8.73 -5.78 -1.25
C LYS A 150 -7.40 -6.46 -0.96
N GLN A 151 -6.44 -6.40 -1.89
CA GLN A 151 -5.09 -6.94 -1.68
C GLN A 151 -4.31 -6.11 -0.65
N LEU A 152 -4.43 -4.78 -0.67
CA LEU A 152 -3.83 -3.92 0.34
C LEU A 152 -4.33 -4.24 1.75
N LEU A 153 -5.65 -4.42 1.94
CA LEU A 153 -6.21 -4.79 3.24
C LEU A 153 -5.74 -6.17 3.71
N SER A 154 -5.62 -7.14 2.79
CA SER A 154 -5.07 -8.48 3.07
C SER A 154 -3.59 -8.43 3.45
N LEU A 155 -2.82 -7.50 2.86
CA LEU A 155 -1.44 -7.26 3.22
C LEU A 155 -1.34 -6.54 4.58
N ALA A 156 -2.16 -5.52 4.80
CA ALA A 156 -2.19 -4.70 6.00
C ALA A 156 -2.46 -5.52 7.26
N SER A 157 -3.39 -6.48 7.20
CA SER A 157 -3.71 -7.36 8.33
C SER A 157 -2.53 -8.21 8.81
N LYS A 158 -1.49 -8.35 7.98
CA LYS A 158 -0.28 -9.13 8.27
C LYS A 158 0.95 -8.27 8.55
N LEU A 159 0.83 -6.94 8.51
CA LEU A 159 1.92 -5.99 8.74
C LEU A 159 1.64 -5.04 9.92
N PRO A 160 1.38 -5.56 11.14
CA PRO A 160 0.99 -4.75 12.29
C PRO A 160 2.13 -3.90 12.87
N SER A 161 3.37 -4.03 12.36
CA SER A 161 4.54 -3.26 12.78
C SER A 161 4.74 -1.96 11.98
N VAL A 162 4.02 -1.78 10.86
CA VAL A 162 4.18 -0.61 10.00
C VAL A 162 3.71 0.65 10.71
N THR A 163 4.60 1.65 10.76
CA THR A 163 4.36 2.98 11.34
C THR A 163 4.35 4.07 10.26
N HIS A 164 4.95 3.84 9.11
CA HIS A 164 4.99 4.79 7.99
C HIS A 164 4.46 4.13 6.73
N LEU A 165 3.39 4.69 6.16
CA LEU A 165 2.78 4.21 4.93
C LEU A 165 2.65 5.35 3.92
N SER A 166 3.12 5.14 2.69
CA SER A 166 2.76 5.99 1.56
C SER A 166 1.86 5.25 0.58
N LEU A 167 0.69 5.84 0.33
CA LEU A 167 -0.30 5.49 -0.67
C LEU A 167 -0.46 6.65 -1.67
N ALA A 168 0.61 7.39 -1.94
CA ALA A 168 0.53 8.50 -2.88
C ALA A 168 0.04 8.02 -4.26
N TYR A 169 -0.84 8.82 -4.88
CA TYR A 169 -1.48 8.59 -6.18
C TYR A 169 -2.37 7.35 -6.26
N TRP A 170 -2.76 6.78 -5.12
CA TRP A 170 -3.73 5.68 -5.09
C TRP A 170 -5.11 6.13 -5.60
N PRO A 171 -5.80 5.25 -6.36
CA PRO A 171 -7.16 5.52 -6.78
C PRO A 171 -8.10 5.51 -5.57
N GLU A 172 -9.34 5.95 -5.81
CA GLU A 172 -10.39 5.92 -4.81
C GLU A 172 -10.52 4.55 -4.09
N PRO A 173 -10.67 4.53 -2.75
CA PRO A 173 -10.95 3.33 -1.96
C PRO A 173 -12.22 2.59 -2.43
N CYS A 174 -12.04 1.39 -3.00
CA CYS A 174 -13.11 0.57 -3.53
C CYS A 174 -12.70 -0.92 -3.55
N LEU A 175 -13.58 -1.81 -3.08
CA LEU A 175 -13.38 -3.25 -3.08
C LEU A 175 -13.75 -3.89 -4.43
N THR A 176 -14.64 -3.25 -5.18
CA THR A 176 -15.21 -3.76 -6.44
C THR A 176 -15.00 -2.81 -7.64
N PRO A 177 -13.75 -2.40 -7.96
CA PRO A 177 -13.49 -1.37 -8.97
C PRO A 177 -14.01 -1.73 -10.37
N ARG A 178 -14.06 -3.02 -10.72
CA ARG A 178 -14.60 -3.50 -12.02
C ARG A 178 -16.12 -3.53 -12.07
N ALA A 179 -16.79 -3.61 -10.91
CA ALA A 179 -18.25 -3.62 -10.84
C ALA A 179 -18.86 -2.24 -11.13
N LYS A 180 -18.09 -1.15 -10.95
CA LYS A 180 -18.50 0.23 -11.29
C LYS A 180 -18.89 0.42 -12.77
N PHE A 181 -18.49 -0.51 -13.65
CA PHE A 181 -18.79 -0.50 -15.09
C PHE A 181 -19.74 -1.62 -15.54
N SER A 182 -20.25 -2.43 -14.61
CA SER A 182 -21.11 -3.58 -14.92
C SER A 182 -22.53 -3.30 -14.43
N THR A 183 -23.51 -3.58 -15.29
CA THR A 183 -24.93 -3.54 -14.96
C THR A 183 -25.55 -4.92 -15.11
N VAL A 184 -26.60 -5.19 -14.34
CA VAL A 184 -27.46 -6.37 -14.46
C VAL A 184 -28.88 -5.91 -14.70
N SER A 185 -29.53 -6.48 -15.70
CA SER A 185 -30.91 -6.17 -16.03
C SER A 185 -31.87 -6.74 -14.97
N SER A 186 -32.66 -5.87 -14.36
CA SER A 186 -33.73 -6.20 -13.43
C SER A 186 -34.87 -6.93 -14.16
N PRO A 187 -35.61 -7.84 -13.49
CA PRO A 187 -36.85 -8.42 -14.03
C PRO A 187 -37.90 -7.38 -14.44
N GLN A 188 -37.78 -6.13 -13.95
CA GLN A 188 -38.63 -5.00 -14.30
C GLN A 188 -38.11 -4.18 -15.49
N GLY A 189 -37.02 -4.60 -16.15
CA GLY A 189 -36.48 -3.97 -17.37
C GLY A 189 -35.51 -2.82 -17.15
N HIS A 190 -35.05 -2.60 -15.92
CA HIS A 190 -34.06 -1.57 -15.58
C HIS A 190 -32.68 -2.17 -15.35
N ASP A 191 -31.64 -1.61 -15.95
CA ASP A 191 -30.26 -2.00 -15.67
C ASP A 191 -29.80 -1.44 -14.32
N ILE A 192 -29.45 -2.31 -13.39
CA ILE A 192 -28.99 -1.98 -12.04
C ILE A 192 -27.47 -2.18 -11.96
N PRO A 193 -26.69 -1.26 -11.39
CA PRO A 193 -25.25 -1.45 -11.19
C PRO A 193 -24.95 -2.73 -10.39
N TYR A 194 -24.08 -3.59 -10.93
CA TYR A 194 -23.74 -4.88 -10.32
C TYR A 194 -23.06 -4.72 -8.95
N GLY A 195 -22.30 -3.64 -8.76
CA GLY A 195 -21.57 -3.35 -7.52
C GLY A 195 -22.36 -2.60 -6.46
N GLY A 196 -23.62 -2.26 -6.71
CA GLY A 196 -24.40 -1.35 -5.85
C GLY A 196 -23.99 0.13 -6.00
N THR A 197 -22.77 0.42 -6.46
CA THR A 197 -22.28 1.75 -6.85
C THR A 197 -21.90 1.76 -8.33
N HIS A 198 -22.07 2.90 -9.00
CA HIS A 198 -21.70 3.13 -10.39
C HIS A 198 -20.57 4.16 -10.50
N TYR A 199 -19.96 4.27 -11.69
CA TYR A 199 -18.78 5.13 -11.94
C TYR A 199 -18.93 6.59 -11.45
N TYR A 200 -20.15 7.13 -11.45
CA TYR A 200 -20.45 8.49 -11.03
C TYR A 200 -21.12 8.61 -9.65
N SER A 201 -21.26 7.52 -8.89
CA SER A 201 -21.98 7.53 -7.60
C SER A 201 -21.42 8.56 -6.61
N HIS A 202 -20.12 8.88 -6.68
CA HIS A 202 -19.51 9.88 -5.79
C HIS A 202 -19.71 11.31 -6.30
N SER A 203 -19.67 11.52 -7.62
CA SER A 203 -19.81 12.84 -8.25
C SER A 203 -21.26 13.29 -8.43
N LEU A 204 -22.20 12.35 -8.55
CA LEU A 204 -23.63 12.63 -8.76
C LEU A 204 -24.44 12.34 -7.51
N ASP A 205 -24.22 11.19 -6.86
CA ASP A 205 -25.06 10.74 -5.73
C ASP A 205 -24.43 10.95 -4.36
N HIS A 206 -23.17 11.44 -4.31
CA HIS A 206 -22.41 11.65 -3.07
C HIS A 206 -22.32 10.40 -2.17
N ASP A 207 -22.39 9.20 -2.75
CA ASP A 207 -22.34 7.94 -1.99
C ASP A 207 -20.89 7.56 -1.68
N TRP A 208 -20.41 7.80 -0.46
CA TRP A 208 -19.04 7.47 -0.04
C TRP A 208 -18.93 6.15 0.75
N SER A 209 -19.99 5.35 0.81
CA SER A 209 -20.12 4.23 1.74
C SER A 209 -18.99 3.19 1.62
N GLU A 210 -18.67 2.77 0.39
CA GLU A 210 -17.61 1.78 0.14
C GLU A 210 -16.22 2.36 0.49
N ALA A 211 -15.98 3.63 0.18
CA ALA A 211 -14.72 4.27 0.49
C ALA A 211 -14.51 4.41 2.01
N LEU A 212 -15.56 4.80 2.73
CA LEU A 212 -15.57 4.88 4.19
C LEU A 212 -15.32 3.51 4.83
N LEU A 213 -15.93 2.45 4.31
CA LEU A 213 -15.69 1.08 4.77
C LEU A 213 -14.23 0.68 4.59
N VAL A 214 -13.66 0.89 3.40
CA VAL A 214 -12.26 0.55 3.10
C VAL A 214 -11.31 1.34 3.99
N LEU A 215 -11.52 2.64 4.16
CA LEU A 215 -10.69 3.48 5.02
C LEU A 215 -10.81 3.09 6.49
N ARG A 216 -12.01 2.76 6.99
CA ARG A 216 -12.21 2.22 8.34
C ARG A 216 -11.41 0.94 8.53
N MET A 217 -11.54 -0.02 7.62
CA MET A 217 -10.79 -1.28 7.67
C MET A 217 -9.29 -1.05 7.63
N LEU A 218 -8.82 -0.18 6.74
CA LEU A 218 -7.41 0.17 6.63
C LEU A 218 -6.90 0.76 7.96
N SER A 219 -7.67 1.67 8.56
CA SER A 219 -7.30 2.30 9.82
C SER A 219 -7.15 1.30 10.97
N ASN A 220 -8.03 0.30 11.03
CA ASN A 220 -7.99 -0.74 12.04
C ASN A 220 -6.79 -1.69 11.86
N HIS A 221 -6.42 -2.03 10.63
CA HIS A 221 -5.24 -2.87 10.39
C HIS A 221 -3.93 -2.11 10.67
N PHE A 222 -3.88 -0.84 10.30
CA PHE A 222 -2.73 0.04 10.45
C PHE A 222 -2.85 0.98 11.65
N TYR A 223 -3.26 0.42 12.80
CA TYR A 223 -3.49 1.20 14.03
C TYR A 223 -2.21 1.76 14.70
N LYS A 224 -1.03 1.34 14.22
CA LYS A 224 0.28 1.85 14.70
C LYS A 224 0.85 2.96 13.85
N LEU A 225 0.16 3.40 12.78
CA LEU A 225 0.69 4.44 11.91
C LEU A 225 0.97 5.73 12.68
N GLU A 226 2.13 6.29 12.39
CA GLU A 226 2.64 7.59 12.83
C GLU A 226 2.76 8.55 11.63
N PHE A 227 2.88 8.01 10.42
CA PHE A 227 2.94 8.75 9.16
C PHE A 227 2.04 8.11 8.10
N LEU A 228 1.23 8.93 7.43
CA LEU A 228 0.45 8.54 6.26
C LEU A 228 0.63 9.57 5.14
N ASP A 229 1.02 9.10 3.97
CA ASP A 229 1.10 9.93 2.76
C ASP A 229 0.06 9.51 1.74
N VAL A 230 -0.84 10.43 1.41
CA VAL A 230 -1.88 10.28 0.40
C VAL A 230 -1.80 11.43 -0.60
N THR A 231 -0.58 11.91 -0.88
CA THR A 231 -0.32 12.88 -1.95
C THR A 231 -0.92 12.40 -3.27
N GLY A 232 -1.52 13.26 -4.08
CA GLY A 232 -2.08 12.84 -5.38
C GLY A 232 -3.48 12.23 -5.30
N CYS A 233 -4.05 12.15 -4.10
CA CYS A 233 -5.33 11.48 -3.85
C CYS A 233 -6.51 12.44 -3.65
N ALA A 234 -6.40 13.66 -4.20
CA ALA A 234 -7.37 14.73 -4.00
C ALA A 234 -8.82 14.33 -4.32
N THR A 235 -9.02 13.43 -5.27
CA THR A 235 -10.34 12.95 -5.69
C THR A 235 -11.13 12.26 -4.58
N TRP A 236 -10.48 11.81 -3.50
CA TRP A 236 -11.15 11.13 -2.39
C TRP A 236 -10.84 11.72 -1.01
N PHE A 237 -10.17 12.87 -0.93
CA PHE A 237 -9.91 13.55 0.35
C PHE A 237 -11.18 13.76 1.18
N GLN A 238 -12.32 13.98 0.54
CA GLN A 238 -13.61 14.15 1.21
C GLN A 238 -13.95 12.95 2.13
N ALA A 239 -13.65 11.71 1.71
CA ALA A 239 -13.89 10.51 2.50
C ALA A 239 -13.16 10.50 3.86
N LEU A 240 -12.09 11.29 4.02
CA LEU A 240 -11.32 11.35 5.26
C LEU A 240 -12.05 12.08 6.40
N HIS A 241 -13.11 12.85 6.11
CA HIS A 241 -13.89 13.56 7.12
C HIS A 241 -15.37 13.17 7.15
N LEU A 242 -15.82 12.33 6.22
CA LEU A 242 -17.21 11.90 6.12
C LEU A 242 -17.50 10.76 7.10
N LYS A 243 -18.80 10.54 7.34
CA LYS A 243 -19.31 9.46 8.17
C LYS A 243 -20.64 9.00 7.62
N ASP A 244 -20.80 7.69 7.51
CA ASP A 244 -22.08 7.03 7.27
C ASP A 244 -22.26 5.90 8.28
N GLY A 245 -23.29 5.98 9.12
CA GLY A 245 -23.50 5.04 10.24
C GLY A 245 -22.24 4.86 11.11
N HIS A 246 -21.64 3.67 11.06
CA HIS A 246 -20.40 3.30 11.75
C HIS A 246 -19.15 3.37 10.87
N ASP A 247 -19.30 3.70 9.59
CA ASP A 247 -18.23 3.78 8.61
C ASP A 247 -17.67 5.20 8.58
N CYS A 248 -16.51 5.36 9.22
CA CYS A 248 -15.72 6.57 9.23
C CYS A 248 -14.28 6.24 9.63
N VAL A 249 -13.38 7.18 9.39
CA VAL A 249 -12.00 7.09 9.87
C VAL A 249 -11.96 7.49 11.35
N ASP A 250 -11.46 6.59 12.21
CA ASP A 250 -11.25 6.91 13.61
C ASP A 250 -9.88 7.59 13.84
N TRP A 251 -9.89 8.91 13.72
CA TRP A 251 -8.72 9.78 13.95
C TRP A 251 -8.25 9.84 15.40
N SER A 252 -9.05 9.35 16.36
CA SER A 252 -8.77 9.45 17.79
C SER A 252 -8.37 8.13 18.45
N GLY A 253 -8.90 7.00 17.96
CA GLY A 253 -8.55 5.65 18.37
C GLY A 253 -7.60 4.99 17.37
N SER A 254 -8.12 4.31 16.35
CA SER A 254 -7.30 3.52 15.41
C SER A 254 -6.14 4.33 14.80
N TRP A 255 -6.38 5.56 14.36
CA TRP A 255 -5.34 6.46 13.85
C TRP A 255 -4.89 7.54 14.84
N GLY A 256 -5.15 7.35 16.14
CA GLY A 256 -4.74 8.28 17.21
C GLY A 256 -3.22 8.41 17.42
N LYS A 257 -2.42 7.55 16.77
CA LYS A 257 -0.95 7.61 16.75
C LYS A 257 -0.37 8.40 15.58
N LEU A 258 -1.16 8.69 14.54
CA LEU A 258 -0.69 9.48 13.40
C LEU A 258 -0.21 10.83 13.88
N THR A 259 1.02 11.19 13.53
CA THR A 259 1.62 12.49 13.86
C THR A 259 1.85 13.34 12.62
N LEU A 260 1.89 12.72 11.44
CA LEU A 260 2.05 13.41 10.17
C LEU A 260 1.14 12.78 9.11
N LEU A 261 0.33 13.62 8.47
CA LEU A 261 -0.51 13.28 7.32
C LEU A 261 -0.13 14.20 6.15
N ARG A 262 0.14 13.64 4.97
CA ARG A 262 0.35 14.42 3.73
C ARG A 262 -0.88 14.36 2.83
N LEU A 263 -1.45 15.53 2.54
CA LEU A 263 -2.61 15.77 1.69
C LEU A 263 -2.25 16.72 0.54
N TYR A 264 -1.08 16.56 -0.08
CA TYR A 264 -0.75 17.33 -1.28
C TYR A 264 -1.61 16.87 -2.47
N THR A 265 -2.05 17.79 -3.32
CA THR A 265 -2.83 17.49 -4.52
C THR A 265 -2.05 16.63 -5.51
N GLY A 266 -0.71 16.69 -5.47
CA GLY A 266 0.21 15.96 -6.35
C GLY A 266 0.37 16.57 -7.74
N TRP A 267 -0.27 17.72 -8.00
CA TRP A 267 -0.18 18.50 -9.24
C TRP A 267 -0.48 19.97 -8.94
N LYS A 268 0.08 20.88 -9.73
CA LYS A 268 -0.19 22.33 -9.63
C LYS A 268 -0.57 22.85 -11.02
N PRO A 269 -1.65 23.64 -11.17
CA PRO A 269 -1.97 24.29 -12.44
C PRO A 269 -0.79 25.12 -12.94
N GLY A 270 -0.49 25.03 -14.23
CA GLY A 270 0.42 25.95 -14.91
C GLY A 270 -0.17 27.35 -15.02
N ILE A 271 0.66 28.31 -15.44
CA ILE A 271 0.25 29.71 -15.63
C ILE A 271 -0.91 29.81 -16.64
N ASP A 272 -0.87 28.98 -17.68
CA ASP A 272 -1.87 28.95 -18.76
C ASP A 272 -2.95 27.87 -18.56
N ALA A 273 -3.08 27.33 -17.34
CA ALA A 273 -4.07 26.29 -17.06
C ALA A 273 -5.49 26.82 -17.22
N MET A 274 -6.40 25.97 -17.70
CA MET A 274 -7.80 26.35 -17.89
C MET A 274 -8.47 26.71 -16.55
N ALA A 275 -9.50 27.56 -16.60
CA ALA A 275 -10.26 27.96 -15.41
C ALA A 275 -10.84 26.74 -14.65
N SER A 276 -11.18 25.66 -15.36
CA SER A 276 -11.62 24.39 -14.76
C SER A 276 -10.53 23.75 -13.91
N ASP A 277 -9.28 23.75 -14.39
CA ASP A 277 -8.15 23.14 -13.69
C ASP A 277 -7.75 23.98 -12.47
N GLN A 278 -7.79 25.31 -12.60
CA GLN A 278 -7.59 26.22 -11.48
C GLN A 278 -8.66 26.01 -10.39
N THR A 279 -9.92 25.85 -10.80
CA THR A 279 -11.05 25.60 -9.88
C THR A 279 -10.92 24.22 -9.21
N ALA A 280 -10.54 23.19 -9.97
CA ALA A 280 -10.33 21.84 -9.43
C ALA A 280 -9.18 21.82 -8.42
N TYR A 281 -8.09 22.52 -8.69
CA TYR A 281 -6.97 22.66 -7.76
C TYR A 281 -7.40 23.39 -6.48
N ALA A 282 -8.07 24.54 -6.62
CA ALA A 282 -8.56 25.30 -5.47
C ALA A 282 -9.52 24.48 -4.59
N SER A 283 -10.46 23.76 -5.22
CA SER A 283 -11.39 22.86 -4.54
C SER A 283 -10.66 21.74 -3.79
N ALA A 284 -9.63 21.14 -4.39
CA ALA A 284 -8.81 20.11 -3.74
C ALA A 284 -8.06 20.67 -2.51
N VAL A 285 -7.46 21.86 -2.65
CA VAL A 285 -6.77 22.55 -1.55
C VAL A 285 -7.73 22.88 -0.41
N ASP A 286 -8.93 23.37 -0.72
CA ASP A 286 -9.93 23.71 0.29
C ASP A 286 -10.51 22.47 0.97
N THR A 287 -10.68 21.37 0.23
CA THR A 287 -11.04 20.06 0.81
C THR A 287 -9.96 19.59 1.78
N ALA A 288 -8.67 19.68 1.43
CA ALA A 288 -7.57 19.33 2.32
C ALA A 288 -7.52 20.21 3.59
N LYS A 289 -7.77 21.53 3.47
CA LYS A 289 -7.92 22.44 4.63
C LYS A 289 -9.08 22.01 5.53
N TYR A 290 -10.21 21.62 4.95
CA TYR A 290 -11.37 21.18 5.72
C TYR A 290 -11.09 19.87 6.47
N VAL A 291 -10.47 18.89 5.80
CA VAL A 291 -10.03 17.63 6.40
C VAL A 291 -9.09 17.89 7.58
N GLU A 292 -8.09 18.76 7.42
CA GLU A 292 -7.20 19.15 8.51
C GLU A 292 -7.97 19.67 9.72
N ARG A 293 -8.86 20.66 9.53
CA ARG A 293 -9.67 21.23 10.62
C ARG A 293 -10.53 20.17 11.31
N HIS A 294 -11.13 19.26 10.53
CA HIS A 294 -11.93 18.16 11.05
C HIS A 294 -11.09 17.23 11.94
N ILE A 295 -9.91 16.80 11.47
CA ILE A 295 -9.02 15.91 12.22
C ILE A 295 -8.53 16.58 13.50
N VAL A 296 -8.11 17.85 13.43
CA VAL A 296 -7.66 18.61 14.61
C VAL A 296 -8.79 18.73 15.63
N ALA A 297 -10.01 19.00 15.20
CA ALA A 297 -11.18 19.05 16.09
C ALA A 297 -11.47 17.69 16.75
N MET A 298 -11.42 16.60 15.97
CA MET A 298 -11.62 15.24 16.48
C MET A 298 -10.55 14.82 17.51
N ARG A 299 -9.33 15.35 17.39
CA ARG A 299 -8.20 15.06 18.26
C ARG A 299 -8.00 16.06 19.39
N ALA A 300 -8.87 17.06 19.53
CA ALA A 300 -8.77 18.04 20.60
C ALA A 300 -8.75 17.34 21.99
N GLY A 301 -7.56 17.27 22.59
CA GLY A 301 -7.32 16.60 23.87
C GLY A 301 -7.19 15.06 23.83
N LYS A 302 -7.10 14.44 22.64
CA LYS A 302 -7.01 12.97 22.47
C LYS A 302 -5.90 12.57 21.49
N GLY A 303 -5.11 11.55 21.86
CA GLY A 303 -4.04 11.02 21.01
C GLY A 303 -2.81 11.94 20.93
N ARG A 304 -1.93 11.68 19.97
CA ARG A 304 -0.73 12.53 19.72
C ARG A 304 -1.10 13.80 18.95
N PHE A 305 -0.26 14.84 19.02
CA PHE A 305 -0.42 15.97 18.12
C PHE A 305 -0.22 15.52 16.66
N ILE A 306 -1.03 16.05 15.75
CA ILE A 306 -0.94 15.75 14.31
C ILE A 306 -0.61 17.02 13.53
N THR A 307 0.34 16.88 12.60
CA THR A 307 0.65 17.86 11.56
C THR A 307 0.03 17.38 10.26
N VAL A 308 -0.71 18.25 9.57
CA VAL A 308 -1.23 17.96 8.24
C VAL A 308 -0.49 18.83 7.23
N GLU A 309 0.35 18.21 6.42
CA GLU A 309 1.04 18.83 5.30
C GLU A 309 0.11 18.85 4.09
N ARG A 310 -0.08 20.02 3.48
CA ARG A 310 -0.92 20.20 2.29
C ARG A 310 -0.48 21.41 1.49
N ASP A 311 -0.95 21.51 0.26
CA ASP A 311 -0.80 22.70 -0.56
C ASP A 311 -1.37 23.96 0.12
N SER A 312 -0.76 25.09 -0.22
CA SER A 312 -1.21 26.42 0.14
C SER A 312 -1.40 27.24 -1.13
N ILE A 313 -2.50 27.98 -1.18
CA ILE A 313 -2.70 29.05 -2.15
C ILE A 313 -2.36 30.29 -1.36
N ASP A 314 -1.18 30.85 -1.59
CA ASP A 314 -0.82 32.15 -1.05
C ASP A 314 -1.85 33.17 -1.55
N ALA A 315 -2.42 33.94 -0.60
CA ALA A 315 -3.46 34.93 -0.85
C ALA A 315 -2.89 36.23 -1.43
#